data_AF-A0A3P5XR13-F1
#
_entry.id   AF-A0A3P5XR13-F1
#
_cell.length_a   1.000
_cell.length_b   1.000
_cell.length_c   1.000
_cell.angle_alpha   90.00
_cell.angle_beta   90.00
_cell.angle_gamma   90.00
#
_symmetry.space_group_name_H-M   'P 1'
#
loop_
_entity.id
_entity.type
_entity.pdbx_description
1 polymer ?
#
loop_
_entity_poly.entity_id
_entity_poly.type
_entity_poly.pdbx_seq_one_letter_code
_entity_poly.pdbx_strand_id
1 'polypeptide(L)'
;MRTFSDTPKQFMFTYQCKDYDTARVTSTAILGYITGTYEQNLAEATLNGDGDLEVTYFEDKSINFNLKRICDSFKDYCNQPEDMEGEK
;
A
#
# COMPACT_ATOMS: atom_id res chain seq x y z
N MET A 1 10.13 -12.29 11.84
CA MET A 1 9.82 -11.19 10.89
C MET A 1 10.78 -11.36 9.71
N ARG A 2 10.49 -10.86 8.50
CA ARG A 2 11.32 -11.17 7.31
C ARG A 2 12.49 -10.19 7.18
N THR A 3 13.62 -10.69 6.68
CA THR A 3 14.77 -9.90 6.24
C THR A 3 14.96 -10.06 4.74
N PHE A 4 15.59 -9.08 4.08
CA PHE A 4 16.05 -9.17 2.70
C PHE A 4 17.57 -9.39 2.68
N SER A 5 18.15 -9.74 1.53
CA SER A 5 19.60 -9.96 1.40
C SER A 5 20.40 -8.66 1.59
N ASP A 6 21.73 -8.77 1.68
CA ASP A 6 22.62 -7.62 1.80
C ASP A 6 22.60 -6.68 0.57
N THR A 7 22.03 -7.15 -0.55
CA THR A 7 21.92 -6.39 -1.81
C THR A 7 20.49 -6.38 -2.33
N PRO A 8 19.54 -5.77 -1.59
CA PRO A 8 18.16 -5.71 -2.04
C PRO A 8 18.05 -4.77 -3.23
N LYS A 9 17.06 -5.02 -4.08
CA LYS A 9 16.73 -4.16 -5.22
C LYS A 9 15.62 -3.20 -4.85
N GLN A 10 15.69 -1.99 -5.37
CA GLN A 10 14.57 -1.07 -5.31
C GLN A 10 13.54 -1.48 -6.36
N PHE A 11 12.27 -1.51 -5.96
CA PHE A 11 11.13 -1.70 -6.84
C PHE A 11 10.18 -0.51 -6.71
N MET A 12 9.47 -0.26 -7.80
CA MET A 12 8.40 0.73 -7.87
C MET A 12 7.10 0.02 -8.26
N PHE A 13 6.04 0.33 -7.53
CA PHE A 13 4.70 -0.17 -7.77
C PHE A 13 3.75 1.01 -7.91
N THR A 14 2.96 1.03 -8.98
CA THR A 14 1.96 2.07 -9.23
C THR A 14 0.57 1.47 -9.29
N TYR A 15 -0.42 2.24 -8.82
CA TYR A 15 -1.82 1.83 -8.82
C TYR A 15 -2.76 3.03 -8.92
N GLN A 16 -3.77 2.92 -9.80
CA GLN A 16 -4.84 3.92 -9.90
C GLN A 16 -5.96 3.57 -8.92
N CYS A 17 -6.09 4.34 -7.86
CA CYS A 17 -7.25 4.27 -6.97
C CYS A 17 -8.42 5.07 -7.55
N LYS A 18 -9.62 4.86 -7.00
CA LYS A 18 -10.84 5.58 -7.41
C LYS A 18 -10.71 7.10 -7.19
N ASP A 19 -10.14 7.47 -6.05
CA ASP A 19 -10.01 8.84 -5.57
C ASP A 19 -8.84 8.94 -4.58
N TYR A 20 -8.52 10.17 -4.18
CA TYR A 20 -7.45 10.47 -3.22
C TYR A 20 -7.67 9.80 -1.85
N ASP A 21 -8.91 9.74 -1.37
CA ASP A 21 -9.23 9.11 -0.07
C ASP A 21 -8.96 7.60 -0.10
N THR A 22 -9.39 6.93 -1.17
CA THR A 22 -9.09 5.51 -1.41
C THR A 22 -7.58 5.30 -1.50
N ALA A 23 -6.85 6.19 -2.17
CA ALA A 23 -5.39 6.12 -2.26
C ALA A 23 -4.71 6.28 -0.90
N ARG A 24 -5.20 7.19 -0.04
CA ARG A 24 -4.69 7.40 1.33
C ARG A 24 -4.89 6.18 2.22
N VAL A 25 -6.07 5.56 2.16
CA VAL A 25 -6.35 4.36 2.97
C VAL A 25 -5.55 3.17 2.45
N THR A 26 -5.50 3.01 1.13
CA THR A 26 -4.73 1.93 0.49
C THR A 26 -3.23 2.05 0.78
N SER A 27 -2.65 3.25 0.74
CA SER A 27 -1.25 3.47 1.06
C SER A 27 -0.94 3.11 2.51
N THR A 28 -1.83 3.47 3.45
CA THR A 28 -1.72 3.10 4.85
C THR A 28 -1.72 1.57 5.02
N ALA A 29 -2.60 0.86 4.32
CA ALA A 29 -2.65 -0.59 4.35
C ALA A 29 -1.39 -1.25 3.78
N ILE A 30 -0.82 -0.72 2.68
CA ILE A 30 0.44 -1.21 2.12
C ILE A 30 1.59 -0.99 3.11
N LEU A 31 1.73 0.21 3.65
CA LEU A 31 2.79 0.52 4.62
C LEU A 31 2.67 -0.38 5.86
N GLY A 32 1.45 -0.57 6.39
CA GLY A 32 1.20 -1.49 7.49
C GLY A 32 1.57 -2.94 7.17
N TYR A 33 1.25 -3.43 5.97
CA TYR A 33 1.67 -4.76 5.51
C TYR A 33 3.19 -4.89 5.48
N ILE A 34 3.90 -3.89 4.94
CA ILE A 34 5.37 -3.91 4.84
C ILE A 34 5.99 -3.85 6.24
N THR A 35 5.59 -2.90 7.08
CA THR A 35 6.08 -2.78 8.46
C THR A 35 5.79 -4.04 9.30
N GLY A 36 4.63 -4.68 9.10
CA GLY A 36 4.29 -5.93 9.79
C GLY A 36 5.01 -7.17 9.25
N THR A 37 5.51 -7.11 8.00
CA THR A 37 6.17 -8.25 7.35
C THR A 37 7.68 -8.23 7.56
N TYR A 38 8.31 -7.06 7.57
CA TYR A 38 9.77 -6.91 7.49
C TYR A 38 10.38 -6.28 8.74
N GLU A 39 11.62 -6.69 9.06
CA GLU A 39 12.32 -6.18 10.25
C GLU A 39 12.74 -4.73 10.11
N GLN A 40 13.22 -4.35 8.91
CA GLN A 40 13.78 -3.03 8.63
C GLN A 40 13.59 -2.66 7.15
N ASN A 41 12.35 -2.62 6.65
CA ASN A 41 12.11 -2.20 5.25
C ASN A 41 11.74 -0.72 5.17
N LEU A 42 12.52 0.02 4.38
CA LEU A 42 12.20 1.38 3.98
C LEU A 42 11.27 1.30 2.76
N ALA A 43 9.98 1.49 3.00
CA ALA A 43 9.01 1.72 1.94
C ALA A 43 8.45 3.12 2.06
N GLU A 44 8.25 3.75 0.91
CA GLU A 44 7.69 5.10 0.79
C GLU A 44 6.49 5.02 -0.13
N ALA A 45 5.40 5.68 0.27
CA ALA A 45 4.21 5.82 -0.54
C ALA A 45 3.98 7.28 -0.88
N THR A 46 3.85 7.57 -2.17
CA THR A 46 3.55 8.90 -2.70
C THR A 46 2.15 8.88 -3.29
N LEU A 47 1.34 9.86 -2.87
CA LEU A 47 0.00 10.08 -3.41
C LEU A 47 0.07 11.26 -4.39
N ASN A 48 -0.29 11.03 -5.64
CA ASN A 48 -0.37 12.07 -6.65
C ASN A 48 -1.83 12.28 -7.09
N GLY A 49 -2.25 13.54 -7.18
CA GLY A 49 -3.54 13.94 -7.78
C GLY A 49 -4.75 13.08 -7.39
N ASP A 50 -5.54 12.72 -8.40
CA ASP A 50 -6.85 12.06 -8.29
C ASP A 50 -6.74 10.54 -8.10
N GLY A 51 -5.99 10.11 -7.07
CA GLY A 51 -5.94 8.70 -6.65
C GLY A 51 -4.75 7.90 -7.18
N ASP A 52 -3.74 8.54 -7.76
CA ASP A 52 -2.51 7.85 -8.17
C ASP A 52 -1.68 7.51 -6.94
N LEU A 53 -1.40 6.22 -6.76
CA LEU A 53 -0.56 5.70 -5.69
C LEU A 53 0.74 5.14 -6.28
N GLU A 54 1.87 5.65 -5.82
CA GLU A 54 3.19 5.09 -6.08
C GLU A 54 3.81 4.58 -4.78
N VAL A 55 4.33 3.36 -4.79
CA VAL A 55 5.05 2.78 -3.66
C VAL A 55 6.43 2.32 -4.10
N THR A 56 7.44 2.87 -3.45
CA THR A 56 8.83 2.46 -3.61
C THR A 56 9.25 1.62 -2.41
N TYR A 57 9.91 0.48 -2.64
CA TYR A 57 10.34 -0.44 -1.58
C TYR A 57 11.58 -1.24 -1.97
N PHE A 58 12.26 -1.84 -0.99
CA PHE A 58 13.43 -2.69 -1.19
C PHE A 58 13.11 -4.17 -0.96
N GLU A 59 13.53 -5.05 -1.87
CA GLU A 59 13.41 -6.51 -1.74
C GLU A 59 14.40 -7.23 -2.70
N ASP A 60 14.70 -8.49 -2.44
CA ASP A 60 15.33 -9.43 -3.36
C ASP A 60 14.44 -9.74 -4.56
N LYS A 61 13.12 -9.85 -4.35
CA LYS A 61 12.12 -10.13 -5.38
C LYS A 61 10.90 -9.22 -5.25
N SER A 62 10.33 -8.87 -6.40
CA SER A 62 9.13 -8.03 -6.43
C SER A 62 7.97 -8.68 -5.66
N ILE A 63 7.31 -7.89 -4.82
CA ILE A 63 6.08 -8.23 -4.12
C ILE A 63 4.85 -7.54 -4.72
N ASN A 64 4.95 -7.02 -5.96
CA ASN A 64 3.88 -6.28 -6.64
C ASN A 64 2.55 -7.04 -6.68
N PHE A 65 2.59 -8.38 -6.75
CA PHE A 65 1.39 -9.20 -6.67
C PHE A 65 0.64 -9.04 -5.34
N ASN A 66 1.36 -9.01 -4.21
CA ASN A 66 0.77 -8.83 -2.89
C ASN A 66 0.23 -7.40 -2.75
N LEU A 67 1.00 -6.39 -3.19
CA LEU A 67 0.58 -5.00 -3.14
C LEU A 67 -0.69 -4.77 -3.98
N LYS A 68 -0.74 -5.34 -5.19
CA LYS A 68 -1.94 -5.29 -6.04
C LYS A 68 -3.16 -5.91 -5.36
N ARG A 69 -3.00 -7.03 -4.65
CA ARG A 69 -4.11 -7.66 -3.91
C ARG A 69 -4.64 -6.78 -2.79
N ILE A 70 -3.76 -6.05 -2.10
CA ILE A 70 -4.16 -5.05 -1.09
C ILE A 70 -4.95 -3.94 -1.79
N CYS A 71 -4.43 -3.34 -2.86
CA CYS A 71 -5.17 -2.30 -3.57
C CYS A 71 -6.53 -2.77 -4.09
N ASP A 72 -6.58 -3.98 -4.65
CA ASP A 72 -7.82 -4.56 -5.18
C ASP A 72 -8.89 -4.76 -4.08
N SER A 73 -8.51 -4.95 -2.81
CA SER A 73 -9.48 -5.05 -1.71
C SER A 73 -10.12 -3.71 -1.31
N PHE A 74 -9.54 -2.58 -1.72
CA PHE A 74 -10.06 -1.24 -1.42
C PHE A 74 -10.81 -0.60 -2.61
N LYS A 75 -11.01 -1.32 -3.73
CA LYS A 75 -11.75 -0.79 -4.90
C LYS A 75 -13.16 -0.32 -4.55
N ASP A 76 -13.81 -1.01 -3.62
CA ASP A 76 -15.18 -0.73 -3.18
C ASP A 76 -15.23 0.10 -1.89
N TYR A 77 -14.10 0.66 -1.43
CA TYR A 77 -14.02 1.36 -0.15
C TYR A 77 -15.04 2.50 -0.02
N CYS A 78 -15.22 3.30 -1.07
CA CYS A 78 -16.22 4.39 -1.09
C CYS A 78 -17.66 3.93 -1.42
N ASN A 79 -17.91 2.63 -1.57
CA ASN A 79 -19.26 2.05 -1.69
C ASN A 79 -19.74 1.47 -0.35
N GLN A 80 -18.93 1.59 0.70
CA GLN A 80 -19.34 1.24 2.05
C GLN A 80 -20.41 2.25 2.50
N PRO A 81 -21.56 1.79 3.03
CA PRO A 81 -22.54 2.71 3.60
C PRO A 81 -21.86 3.58 4.66
N GLU A 82 -22.18 4.89 4.66
CA GLU A 82 -21.58 5.91 5.53
C GLU A 82 -21.78 5.64 7.04
N ASP A 83 -22.49 4.57 7.40
CA ASP A 83 -22.89 4.16 8.75
C ASP A 83 -21.77 3.48 9.57
N MET A 84 -20.53 3.96 9.45
CA MET A 84 -19.50 3.77 10.49
C MET A 84 -19.20 5.11 11.16
N GLU A 85 -20.25 5.79 11.63
CA GLU A 85 -20.09 6.70 12.75
C GLU A 85 -19.58 5.87 13.93
N GLY A 86 -18.30 6.05 14.28
CA GLY A 86 -17.73 5.40 15.44
C GLY A 86 -18.59 5.67 16.67
N GLU A 87 -19.04 4.60 17.34
CA GLU A 87 -19.59 4.70 18.68
C GLU A 87 -18.62 5.51 19.54
N LYS A 88 -19.13 6.64 20.03
CA LYS A 88 -18.43 7.62 20.84
C LYS A 88 -18.51 7.25 22.31
#